data_AF-A0A933TDE6-F1
#
_entry.id   AF-A0A933TDE6-F1
#
_cell.length_a   1.000
_cell.length_b   1.000
_cell.length_c   1.000
_cell.angle_alpha   90.00
_cell.angle_beta   90.00
_cell.angle_gamma   90.00
#
_symmetry.space_group_name_H-M   'P 1'
#
loop_
_entity.id
_entity.type
_entity.pdbx_description
1 polymer ?
#
loop_
_entity_poly.entity_id
_entity_poly.type
_entity_poly.pdbx_seq_one_letter_code
_entity_poly.pdbx_strand_id
1 'polypeptide(L)'
;ACTPAALQFIGPSTLEGLTRRPVYVDMFERKTALEHVELARWADLAIICPASANTINKLAAGIADNAVTALFLAYDLAKPCLIAPAMNQAMYAHPATRRALALLKSWKVRVLGVDTGRQACGDIGAGRLLDPDEIYGAVRRALRRRP
;
A
#
# COMPACT_ATOMS: atom_id res chain seq x y z
N ALA A 1 1.73 6.96 6.44
CA ALA A 1 0.29 6.81 6.76
C ALA A 1 -0.01 5.35 7.04
N CYS A 2 -1.05 5.04 7.81
CA CYS A 2 -1.56 3.68 8.00
C CYS A 2 -3.09 3.70 8.02
N THR A 3 -3.72 2.56 7.72
CA THR A 3 -5.17 2.44 7.87
C THR A 3 -5.52 2.18 9.34
N PRO A 4 -6.75 2.49 9.78
CA PRO A 4 -7.21 2.14 11.13
C PRO A 4 -7.07 0.64 11.43
N ALA A 5 -7.30 -0.22 10.44
CA ALA A 5 -7.14 -1.67 10.59
C ALA A 5 -5.68 -2.11 10.80
N ALA A 6 -4.70 -1.40 10.22
CA ALA A 6 -3.28 -1.70 10.43
C ALA A 6 -2.86 -1.49 11.89
N LEU A 7 -3.49 -0.54 12.59
CA LEU A 7 -3.21 -0.25 14.00
C LEU A 7 -3.62 -1.38 14.97
N GLN A 8 -4.41 -2.34 14.51
CA GLN A 8 -4.71 -3.56 15.27
C GLN A 8 -3.53 -4.55 15.28
N PHE A 9 -2.53 -4.34 14.42
CA PHE A 9 -1.32 -5.19 14.31
C PHE A 9 -0.05 -4.47 14.76
N ILE A 10 0.09 -3.18 14.41
CA ILE A 10 1.25 -2.35 14.79
C ILE A 10 0.78 -0.99 15.28
N GLY A 11 1.12 -0.65 16.53
CA GLY A 11 0.68 0.61 17.14
C GLY A 11 1.37 1.85 16.56
N PRO A 12 0.76 3.04 16.70
CA PRO A 12 1.33 4.30 16.18
C PRO A 12 2.74 4.57 16.73
N SER A 13 2.96 4.37 18.04
CA SER A 13 4.25 4.64 18.69
C SER A 13 5.41 3.86 18.08
N THR A 14 5.18 2.61 17.65
CA THR A 14 6.21 1.81 16.98
C THR A 14 6.59 2.41 15.63
N LEU A 15 5.59 2.79 14.83
CA LEU A 15 5.80 3.41 13.53
C LEU A 15 6.48 4.78 13.65
N GLU A 16 6.06 5.59 14.61
CA GLU A 16 6.64 6.91 14.87
C GLU A 16 8.08 6.79 15.39
N GLY A 17 8.36 5.82 16.27
CA GLY A 17 9.71 5.54 16.75
C GLY A 17 10.66 5.11 15.63
N LEU A 18 10.21 4.25 14.72
CA LEU A 18 11.03 3.77 13.59
C LEU A 18 11.24 4.85 12.52
N THR A 19 10.21 5.65 12.23
CA THR A 19 10.26 6.63 11.13
C THR A 19 10.74 8.01 11.58
N ARG A 20 10.74 8.28 12.89
CA ARG A 20 10.90 9.61 13.50
C ARG A 20 9.98 10.66 12.88
N ARG A 21 8.82 10.23 12.39
CA ARG A 21 7.82 11.08 11.76
C ARG A 21 6.44 10.73 12.31
N PRO A 22 5.57 11.72 12.51
CA PRO A 22 4.20 11.47 12.92
C PRO A 22 3.46 10.57 11.92
N VAL A 23 2.67 9.62 12.40
CA VAL A 23 1.89 8.71 11.53
C VAL A 23 0.54 9.31 11.20
N TYR A 24 0.14 9.22 9.93
CA TYR A 24 -1.15 9.71 9.45
C TYR A 24 -2.14 8.54 9.43
N VAL A 25 -3.22 8.62 10.21
CA VAL A 25 -4.23 7.56 10.37
C VAL A 25 -5.57 8.03 9.83
N ASP A 26 -6.05 9.15 10.37
CA ASP A 26 -7.25 9.84 9.93
C ASP A 26 -6.89 11.03 9.01
N MET A 27 -7.76 11.31 8.04
CA MET A 27 -7.69 12.50 7.19
C MET A 27 -7.98 13.78 7.99
N PHE A 28 -8.71 13.69 9.10
CA PHE A 28 -9.22 14.82 9.86
C PHE A 28 -8.48 15.11 11.18
N GLU A 29 -7.56 14.23 11.60
CA GLU A 29 -6.86 14.38 12.90
C GLU A 29 -5.82 15.50 12.95
N ARG A 30 -5.39 16.06 11.82
CA ARG A 30 -4.30 17.06 11.78
C ARG A 30 -4.75 18.46 11.39
N LYS A 31 -3.98 19.44 11.86
CA LYS A 31 -4.33 20.87 11.94
C LYS A 31 -4.66 21.52 10.59
N THR A 32 -4.25 20.94 9.46
CA THR A 32 -4.56 21.50 8.14
C THR A 32 -5.23 20.47 7.23
N ALA A 33 -6.39 20.84 6.67
CA ALA A 33 -7.23 19.97 5.84
C ALA A 33 -6.56 19.51 4.52
N LEU A 34 -5.39 20.05 4.16
CA LEU A 34 -4.71 19.83 2.88
C LEU A 34 -3.47 18.90 2.97
N GLU A 35 -3.13 18.38 4.16
CA GLU A 35 -1.87 17.65 4.36
C GLU A 35 -1.71 16.40 3.47
N HIS A 36 -2.80 15.72 3.12
CA HIS A 36 -2.72 14.55 2.24
C HIS A 36 -2.34 14.93 0.79
N VAL A 37 -2.83 16.07 0.29
CA VAL A 37 -2.48 16.55 -1.05
C VAL A 37 -1.02 17.00 -1.09
N GLU A 38 -0.57 17.73 -0.07
CA GLU A 38 0.81 18.19 0.02
C GLU A 38 1.79 17.03 0.16
N LEU A 39 1.48 16.03 1.01
CA LEU A 39 2.31 14.85 1.17
C LEU A 39 2.40 14.03 -0.12
N ALA A 40 1.27 13.88 -0.84
CA ALA A 40 1.24 13.20 -2.13
C ALA A 40 2.09 13.94 -3.20
N ARG A 41 2.08 15.28 -3.19
CA ARG A 41 2.93 16.10 -4.06
C ARG A 41 4.41 16.03 -3.67
N TRP A 42 4.72 16.02 -2.38
CA TRP A 42 6.08 15.95 -1.86
C TRP A 42 6.77 14.63 -2.17
N ALA A 43 6.06 13.51 -2.12
CA ALA A 43 6.65 12.19 -2.28
C ALA A 43 7.23 11.98 -3.71
N ASP A 44 8.45 11.45 -3.79
CA ASP A 44 9.08 10.99 -5.03
C ASP A 44 8.57 9.59 -5.47
N LEU A 45 8.07 8.81 -4.52
CA LEU A 45 7.54 7.46 -4.71
C LEU A 45 6.48 7.16 -3.64
N ALA A 46 5.44 6.42 -4.01
CA ALA A 46 4.48 5.83 -3.06
C ALA A 46 4.57 4.31 -3.05
N ILE A 47 4.46 3.70 -1.87
CA ILE A 47 4.29 2.25 -1.72
C ILE A 47 3.24 1.92 -0.65
N ILE A 48 2.34 0.98 -0.96
CA ILE A 48 1.43 0.38 0.01
C ILE A 48 1.97 -1.02 0.34
N CYS A 49 2.45 -1.22 1.57
CA CYS A 49 3.11 -2.45 2.01
C CYS A 49 2.88 -2.72 3.51
N PRO A 50 2.23 -3.84 3.87
CA PRO A 50 1.45 -4.71 3.00
C PRO A 50 0.19 -4.01 2.46
N ALA A 51 -0.28 -4.43 1.29
CA ALA A 51 -1.57 -4.05 0.74
C ALA A 51 -2.56 -5.21 0.90
N SER A 52 -3.57 -5.03 1.75
CA SER A 52 -4.65 -5.99 1.94
C SER A 52 -5.61 -5.99 0.74
N ALA A 53 -6.36 -7.09 0.56
CA ALA A 53 -7.41 -7.17 -0.47
C ALA A 53 -8.41 -6.00 -0.39
N ASN A 54 -8.81 -5.64 0.83
CA ASN A 54 -9.72 -4.52 1.09
C ASN A 54 -9.12 -3.19 0.58
N THR A 55 -7.87 -2.91 0.91
CA THR A 55 -7.21 -1.68 0.42
C THR A 55 -7.10 -1.70 -1.10
N ILE A 56 -6.62 -2.80 -1.68
CA ILE A 56 -6.48 -2.96 -3.14
C ILE A 56 -7.81 -2.70 -3.87
N ASN A 57 -8.91 -3.29 -3.38
CA ASN A 57 -10.23 -3.09 -3.98
C ASN A 57 -10.71 -1.64 -3.86
N LYS A 58 -10.47 -0.97 -2.71
CA LYS A 58 -10.79 0.46 -2.54
C LYS A 58 -9.99 1.35 -3.47
N LEU A 59 -8.69 1.10 -3.63
CA LEU A 59 -7.83 1.86 -4.55
C LEU A 59 -8.33 1.73 -5.99
N ALA A 60 -8.65 0.52 -6.43
CA ALA A 60 -9.17 0.27 -7.78
C ALA A 60 -10.58 0.87 -8.00
N ALA A 61 -11.37 1.04 -6.95
CA ALA A 61 -12.69 1.67 -7.01
C ALA A 61 -12.65 3.20 -6.82
N GLY A 62 -11.49 3.80 -6.55
CA GLY A 62 -11.35 5.24 -6.29
C GLY A 62 -11.95 5.69 -4.95
N ILE A 63 -12.08 4.79 -3.97
CA ILE A 63 -12.65 5.10 -2.65
C ILE A 63 -11.57 5.72 -1.77
N ALA A 64 -11.78 6.94 -1.28
CA ALA A 64 -10.85 7.71 -0.45
C ALA A 64 -11.38 7.94 0.98
N ASP A 65 -11.69 6.85 1.69
CA ASP A 65 -12.34 6.88 3.01
C ASP A 65 -11.39 6.84 4.22
N ASN A 66 -10.08 6.88 4.01
CA ASN A 66 -9.07 6.98 5.07
C ASN A 66 -7.78 7.62 4.53
N ALA A 67 -6.83 7.94 5.41
CA ALA A 67 -5.61 8.65 5.03
C ALA A 67 -4.82 7.94 3.91
N VAL A 68 -4.70 6.61 3.94
CA VAL A 68 -3.94 5.85 2.92
C VAL A 68 -4.63 5.90 1.56
N THR A 69 -5.94 5.69 1.53
CA THR A 69 -6.68 5.65 0.26
C THR A 69 -6.84 7.04 -0.36
N ALA A 70 -7.02 8.08 0.45
CA ALA A 70 -7.02 9.47 -0.02
C ALA A 70 -5.65 9.92 -0.52
N LEU A 71 -4.56 9.54 0.17
CA LEU A 71 -3.20 9.80 -0.31
C LEU A 71 -2.94 9.16 -1.67
N PHE A 72 -3.37 7.91 -1.87
CA PHE A 72 -3.24 7.24 -3.16
C PHE A 72 -4.02 7.96 -4.25
N LEU A 73 -5.27 8.34 -3.99
CA LEU A 73 -6.12 9.00 -4.99
C LEU A 73 -5.58 10.40 -5.36
N ALA A 74 -4.94 11.11 -4.43
CA ALA A 74 -4.29 12.39 -4.67
C ALA A 74 -2.87 12.28 -5.27
N TYR A 75 -2.31 11.07 -5.35
CA TYR A 75 -0.94 10.86 -5.80
C TYR A 75 -0.81 10.96 -7.32
N ASP A 76 0.26 11.63 -7.76
CA ASP A 76 0.60 11.72 -9.19
C ASP A 76 1.20 10.39 -9.68
N LEU A 77 0.39 9.64 -10.44
CA LEU A 77 0.78 8.35 -11.02
C LEU A 77 1.80 8.46 -12.17
N ALA A 78 2.24 9.67 -12.56
CA ALA A 78 3.44 9.83 -13.38
C ALA A 78 4.72 9.47 -12.58
N LYS A 79 4.68 9.58 -11.26
CA LYS A 79 5.73 9.14 -10.35
C LYS A 79 5.58 7.65 -10.01
N PRO A 80 6.65 6.96 -9.60
CA PRO A 80 6.54 5.55 -9.24
C PRO A 80 5.54 5.30 -8.11
N CYS A 81 4.61 4.36 -8.32
CA CYS A 81 3.68 3.88 -7.31
C CYS A 81 3.74 2.34 -7.26
N LEU A 82 3.96 1.78 -6.07
CA LEU A 82 4.10 0.35 -5.85
C LEU A 82 3.02 -0.18 -4.89
N ILE A 83 2.60 -1.43 -5.10
CA ILE A 83 1.74 -2.17 -4.18
C ILE A 83 2.40 -3.51 -3.91
N ALA A 84 2.58 -3.86 -2.63
CA ALA A 84 3.05 -5.16 -2.17
C ALA A 84 1.88 -5.95 -1.54
N PRO A 85 1.17 -6.83 -2.29
CA PRO A 85 0.01 -7.53 -1.77
C PRO A 85 0.37 -8.49 -0.65
N ALA A 86 -0.51 -8.61 0.36
CA ALA A 86 -0.41 -9.68 1.36
C ALA A 86 -1.81 -10.07 1.85
N MET A 87 -2.18 -11.33 1.66
CA MET A 87 -3.48 -11.89 2.02
C MET A 87 -3.49 -13.42 1.90
N ASN A 88 -4.53 -14.07 2.39
CA ASN A 88 -4.72 -15.50 2.16
C ASN A 88 -4.82 -15.83 0.65
N GLN A 89 -4.40 -17.03 0.26
CA GLN A 89 -4.39 -17.47 -1.15
C GLN A 89 -5.75 -17.37 -1.84
N ALA A 90 -6.85 -17.71 -1.17
CA ALA A 90 -8.20 -17.62 -1.73
C ALA A 90 -8.59 -16.16 -1.98
N MET A 91 -8.22 -15.25 -1.07
CA MET A 91 -8.42 -13.81 -1.24
C MET A 91 -7.58 -13.26 -2.40
N TYR A 92 -6.35 -13.74 -2.57
CA TYR A 92 -5.47 -13.33 -3.67
C TYR A 92 -5.98 -13.82 -5.03
N ALA A 93 -6.48 -15.07 -5.08
CA ALA A 93 -7.09 -15.67 -6.26
C ALA A 93 -8.50 -15.13 -6.57
N HIS A 94 -9.14 -14.45 -5.61
CA HIS A 94 -10.51 -13.97 -5.74
C HIS A 94 -10.70 -13.06 -6.97
N PRO A 95 -11.77 -13.21 -7.77
CA PRO A 95 -11.99 -12.43 -8.98
C PRO A 95 -11.97 -10.91 -8.75
N ALA A 96 -12.52 -10.43 -7.63
CA ALA A 96 -12.50 -9.00 -7.29
C ALA A 96 -11.07 -8.48 -7.12
N THR A 97 -10.24 -9.17 -6.33
CA THR A 97 -8.83 -8.80 -6.11
C THR A 97 -8.05 -8.84 -7.42
N ARG A 98 -8.24 -9.90 -8.23
CA ARG A 98 -7.55 -10.03 -9.52
C ARG A 98 -7.92 -8.90 -10.49
N ARG A 99 -9.20 -8.53 -10.57
CA ARG A 99 -9.68 -7.40 -11.38
C ARG A 99 -9.12 -6.07 -10.89
N ALA A 100 -9.15 -5.84 -9.58
CA ALA A 100 -8.60 -4.64 -8.97
C ALA A 100 -7.09 -4.49 -9.23
N LEU A 101 -6.30 -5.56 -9.06
CA LEU A 101 -4.88 -5.57 -9.37
C LEU A 101 -4.60 -5.33 -10.86
N ALA A 102 -5.41 -5.89 -11.76
CA ALA A 102 -5.28 -5.65 -13.19
C ALA A 102 -5.57 -4.19 -13.58
N LEU A 103 -6.60 -3.59 -12.97
CA LEU A 103 -6.95 -2.19 -13.17
C LEU A 103 -5.84 -1.25 -12.64
N LEU A 104 -5.33 -1.50 -11.44
CA LEU A 104 -4.23 -0.72 -10.89
C LEU A 104 -2.97 -0.80 -11.78
N LYS A 105 -2.67 -1.97 -12.34
CA LYS A 105 -1.58 -2.14 -13.33
C LYS A 105 -1.81 -1.31 -14.59
N SER A 106 -3.05 -1.17 -15.08
CA SER A 106 -3.33 -0.35 -16.26
C SER A 106 -3.12 1.14 -16.00
N TRP A 107 -3.21 1.57 -14.75
CA TRP A 107 -2.84 2.92 -14.29
C TRP A 107 -1.34 3.10 -14.01
N LYS A 108 -0.49 2.16 -14.49
CA LYS A 108 0.96 2.12 -14.27
C LYS A 108 1.39 1.93 -12.81
N VAL A 109 0.48 1.52 -11.92
CA VAL A 109 0.86 1.10 -10.57
C VAL A 109 1.59 -0.23 -10.65
N ARG A 110 2.80 -0.28 -10.09
CA ARG A 110 3.62 -1.48 -10.07
C ARG A 110 3.19 -2.40 -8.93
N VAL A 111 2.36 -3.38 -9.27
CA VAL A 111 2.01 -4.48 -8.38
C VAL A 111 3.18 -5.46 -8.29
N LEU A 112 3.77 -5.58 -7.10
CA LEU A 112 4.78 -6.60 -6.79
C LEU A 112 4.13 -7.99 -6.71
N GLY A 113 4.96 -9.02 -6.89
CA GLY A 113 4.52 -10.40 -6.70
C GLY A 113 4.16 -10.70 -5.24
N VAL A 114 3.83 -11.95 -4.99
CA VAL A 114 3.63 -12.51 -3.65
C VAL A 114 4.50 -13.74 -3.51
N ASP A 115 4.93 -14.03 -2.30
CA ASP A 115 5.61 -15.27 -1.98
C ASP A 115 4.60 -16.42 -1.78
N THR A 116 5.08 -17.65 -1.89
CA THR A 116 4.34 -18.89 -1.66
C THR A 116 4.86 -19.57 -0.40
N GLY A 117 3.98 -19.92 0.52
CA GLY A 117 4.39 -20.62 1.73
C GLY A 117 3.24 -20.84 2.69
N ARG A 118 3.56 -21.33 3.90
CA ARG A 118 2.58 -21.48 4.97
C ARG A 118 2.08 -20.10 5.41
N GLN A 119 0.77 -19.95 5.41
CA GLN A 119 0.06 -18.71 5.76
C GLN A 119 -0.45 -18.78 7.21
N ALA A 120 -0.86 -17.65 7.78
CA ALA A 120 -1.32 -17.57 9.18
C ALA A 120 -2.53 -18.47 9.50
N CYS A 121 -3.32 -18.83 8.48
CA CYS A 121 -4.46 -19.74 8.57
C CYS A 121 -4.07 -21.23 8.48
N GLY A 122 -2.80 -21.57 8.24
CA GLY A 122 -2.31 -22.94 8.06
C GLY A 122 -2.23 -23.41 6.60
N ASP A 123 -2.91 -22.71 5.69
CA ASP A 123 -2.85 -22.98 4.24
C ASP A 123 -1.44 -22.79 3.65
N ILE A 124 -1.17 -23.47 2.54
CA ILE A 124 0.03 -23.27 1.71
C ILE A 124 -0.41 -22.75 0.36
N GLY A 125 0.12 -21.58 -0.05
CA GLY A 125 -0.19 -21.01 -1.35
C GLY A 125 0.36 -19.60 -1.56
N ALA A 126 0.12 -19.07 -2.76
CA ALA A 126 0.53 -17.71 -3.14
C ALA A 126 -0.31 -16.66 -2.39
N GLY A 127 0.34 -15.65 -1.81
CA GLY A 127 -0.34 -14.56 -1.10
C GLY A 127 0.43 -13.99 0.08
N ARG A 128 1.55 -14.64 0.45
CA ARG A 128 2.46 -14.13 1.47
C ARG A 128 3.14 -12.86 0.95
N LEU A 129 3.35 -11.90 1.85
CA LEU A 129 4.14 -10.70 1.54
C LEU A 129 5.55 -11.14 1.10
N LEU A 130 6.09 -10.52 0.06
CA LEU A 130 7.49 -10.71 -0.34
C LEU A 130 8.45 -10.39 0.81
N ASP A 131 9.67 -10.92 0.73
CA ASP A 131 10.70 -10.60 1.69
C ASP A 131 10.99 -9.08 1.69
N PRO A 132 11.22 -8.45 2.86
CA PRO A 132 11.55 -7.03 2.94
C PRO A 132 12.69 -6.59 2.01
N ASP A 133 13.72 -7.42 1.79
CA ASP A 133 14.85 -7.10 0.92
C ASP A 133 14.45 -7.05 -0.56
N GLU A 134 13.53 -7.93 -0.98
CA GLU A 134 12.98 -7.91 -2.33
C GLU A 134 12.14 -6.65 -2.59
N ILE A 135 11.31 -6.28 -1.60
CA ILE A 135 10.48 -5.06 -1.65
C ILE A 135 11.38 -3.83 -1.69
N TYR A 136 12.38 -3.76 -0.81
CA TYR A 136 13.35 -2.68 -0.79
C TYR A 136 14.12 -2.56 -2.11
N GLY A 137 14.55 -3.69 -2.68
CA GLY A 137 15.16 -3.73 -4.00
C GLY A 137 14.23 -3.19 -5.10
N ALA A 138 12.94 -3.48 -5.03
CA ALA A 138 11.95 -2.96 -5.98
C ALA A 138 11.79 -1.44 -5.87
N VAL A 139 11.74 -0.90 -4.65
CA VAL A 139 11.69 0.55 -4.38
C VAL A 139 12.94 1.24 -4.93
N ARG A 140 14.14 0.72 -4.64
CA ARG A 140 15.40 1.30 -5.17
C ARG A 140 15.43 1.33 -6.70
N ARG A 141 15.00 0.25 -7.36
CA ARG A 141 14.93 0.19 -8.83
C ARG A 141 13.94 1.21 -9.39
N ALA A 142 12.82 1.43 -8.71
CA ALA A 142 11.81 2.39 -9.12
C ALA A 142 12.34 3.84 -9.03
N LEU A 143 13.04 4.19 -7.94
CA LEU A 143 13.63 5.53 -7.77
C LEU A 143 14.76 5.86 -8.75
N ARG A 144 15.51 4.85 -9.22
CA ARG A 144 16.60 5.04 -10.20
C ARG A 144 16.09 5.38 -11.61
N ARG A 145 14.88 4.97 -11.95
CA ARG A 145 14.23 5.29 -13.21
C ARG A 145 13.51 6.63 -13.03
N ARG A 146 14.26 7.75 -13.02
CA ARG A 146 13.60 9.04 -13.21
C ARG A 146 13.10 9.10 -14.67
N PRO A 147 11.86 9.55 -14.91
CA PRO A 147 11.36 9.80 -16.26
C PRO A 147 12.20 10.84 -16.99
#